data_AF-A0A7S4FCP0-F1
#
_entry.id   AF-A0A7S4FCP0-F1
#
_cell.length_a   1.000
_cell.length_b   1.000
_cell.length_c   1.000
_cell.angle_alpha   90.00
_cell.angle_beta   90.00
_cell.angle_gamma   90.00
#
_symmetry.space_group_name_H-M   'P 1'
#
loop_
_entity.id
_entity.type
_entity.pdbx_description
1 polymer ?
#
loop_
_entity_poly.entity_id
_entity_poly.type
_entity_poly.pdbx_seq_one_letter_code
_entity_poly.pdbx_strand_id
1 'polypeptide(L)'
;WRLRAQTRAKLRLLLEASAIQIFRDGTFNGDPHPGNVLLCTDGKLGLIDYGQVARLSDERRVDLARLVLALSDPDGRSASAVAAAAKKLGFVSASDDPQTLARSVAFFFDRDDAEEPNPVRMLRKLHASDPLSG
;
A
#
# COMPACT_ATOMS: atom_id res chain seq x y z
N TRP A 1 6.76 -25.52 -11.95
CA TRP A 1 7.48 -25.30 -10.67
C TRP A 1 8.54 -24.20 -10.78
N ARG A 2 9.56 -24.30 -11.66
CA ARG A 2 10.65 -23.30 -11.81
C ARG A 2 10.17 -21.88 -12.20
N LEU A 3 9.25 -21.76 -13.15
CA LEU A 3 8.72 -20.46 -13.59
C LEU A 3 8.08 -19.68 -12.44
N ARG A 4 7.27 -20.34 -11.60
CA ARG A 4 6.62 -19.71 -10.43
C ARG A 4 7.64 -19.22 -9.39
N ALA A 5 8.72 -19.98 -9.16
CA ALA A 5 9.78 -19.58 -8.24
C ALA A 5 10.53 -18.35 -8.75
N GLN A 6 10.86 -18.31 -10.06
CA GLN A 6 11.51 -17.17 -10.69
C GLN A 6 10.63 -15.91 -10.66
N THR A 7 9.33 -16.03 -10.94
CA THR A 7 8.38 -14.92 -10.83
C THR A 7 8.33 -14.37 -9.41
N ARG A 8 8.25 -15.25 -8.40
CA ARG A 8 8.22 -14.84 -6.99
C ARG A 8 9.50 -14.11 -6.57
N ALA A 9 10.66 -14.59 -7.00
CA ALA A 9 11.94 -13.93 -6.72
C ALA A 9 12.01 -12.51 -7.34
N LYS A 10 11.51 -12.35 -8.56
CA LYS A 10 11.46 -11.05 -9.25
C LYS A 10 10.49 -10.07 -8.59
N LEU A 11 9.32 -10.55 -8.19
CA LEU A 11 8.36 -9.74 -7.43
C LEU A 11 8.95 -9.29 -6.09
N ARG A 12 9.66 -10.17 -5.39
CA ARG A 12 10.34 -9.83 -4.15
C ARG A 12 11.40 -8.75 -4.36
N LEU A 13 12.22 -8.87 -5.40
CA LEU A 13 13.23 -7.86 -5.73
C LEU A 13 12.59 -6.50 -6.04
N LEU A 14 11.45 -6.48 -6.75
CA LEU A 14 10.71 -5.25 -7.03
C LEU A 14 10.17 -4.62 -5.73
N LEU A 15 9.56 -5.43 -4.86
CA LEU A 15 9.05 -4.99 -3.56
C LEU A 15 10.17 -4.44 -2.66
N GLU A 16 11.33 -5.10 -2.62
CA GLU A 16 12.50 -4.65 -1.86
C GLU A 16 13.02 -3.31 -2.38
N ALA A 17 13.12 -3.14 -3.70
CA ALA A 17 13.52 -1.87 -4.31
C ALA A 17 12.51 -0.74 -3.99
N SER A 18 11.20 -1.00 -4.11
CA SER A 18 10.16 -0.03 -3.75
C SER A 18 10.19 0.32 -2.25
N ALA A 19 10.36 -0.67 -1.37
CA ALA A 19 10.45 -0.44 0.08
C ALA A 19 11.66 0.43 0.45
N ILE A 20 12.80 0.20 -0.20
CA ILE A 20 13.98 1.05 -0.06
C ILE A 20 13.67 2.50 -0.47
N GLN A 21 13.10 2.69 -1.67
CA GLN A 21 12.73 4.01 -2.17
C GLN A 21 11.78 4.75 -1.21
N ILE A 22 10.78 4.05 -0.69
CA ILE A 22 9.74 4.64 0.17
C ILE A 22 10.28 4.91 1.59
N PHE A 23 10.83 3.89 2.26
CA PHE A 23 11.12 3.93 3.70
C PHE A 23 12.53 4.39 4.03
N ARG A 24 13.51 4.14 3.15
CA ARG A 24 14.89 4.61 3.35
C ARG A 24 15.10 5.97 2.71
N ASP A 25 14.79 6.08 1.42
CA ASP A 25 15.19 7.25 0.61
C ASP A 25 14.12 8.36 0.61
N GLY A 26 12.86 8.02 0.92
CA GLY A 26 11.73 8.96 0.90
C GLY A 26 11.39 9.52 -0.47
N THR A 27 11.96 8.95 -1.52
CA THR A 27 11.76 9.36 -2.91
C THR A 27 11.53 8.10 -3.72
N PHE A 28 10.35 7.99 -4.32
CA PHE A 28 9.92 6.75 -4.96
C PHE A 28 9.20 7.02 -6.29
N ASN A 29 9.21 6.01 -7.16
CA ASN A 29 8.43 6.05 -8.39
C ASN A 29 6.94 6.04 -8.03
N GLY A 30 6.25 7.15 -8.30
CA GLY A 30 4.82 7.32 -8.05
C GLY A 30 3.95 6.53 -9.03
N ASP A 31 4.52 6.01 -10.11
CA ASP A 31 3.81 5.27 -11.14
C ASP A 31 4.61 4.06 -11.68
N PRO A 32 4.77 2.99 -10.88
CA PRO A 32 5.57 1.82 -11.25
C PRO A 32 4.82 0.90 -12.24
N HIS A 33 4.40 1.42 -13.40
CA HIS A 33 3.78 0.65 -14.46
C HIS A 33 4.72 -0.47 -14.95
N PRO A 34 4.18 -1.63 -15.39
CA PRO A 34 5.00 -2.76 -15.86
C PRO A 34 5.97 -2.39 -17.00
N GLY A 35 5.62 -1.42 -17.85
CA GLY A 35 6.48 -0.92 -18.92
C GLY A 35 7.77 -0.26 -18.42
N ASN A 36 7.79 0.20 -17.16
CA ASN A 36 8.91 0.90 -16.53
C ASN A 36 9.86 -0.05 -15.79
N VAL A 37 9.56 -1.35 -15.79
CA VAL A 37 10.33 -2.39 -15.09
C VAL A 37 10.88 -3.40 -16.10
N LEU A 38 12.19 -3.33 -16.34
CA LEU A 38 12.91 -4.25 -17.20
C LEU A 38 13.57 -5.36 -16.38
N LEU A 39 13.54 -6.58 -16.91
CA LEU A 39 14.33 -7.69 -16.39
C LEU A 39 15.64 -7.78 -17.16
N CYS A 40 16.75 -7.51 -16.48
CA CYS A 40 18.08 -7.57 -17.06
C CYS A 40 18.55 -9.04 -17.18
N THR A 41 19.45 -9.30 -18.12
CA THR A 41 20.03 -10.64 -18.37
C THR A 41 20.90 -11.13 -17.22
N ASP A 42 21.41 -10.21 -16.39
CA ASP A 42 22.18 -10.49 -15.17
C ASP A 42 21.30 -10.73 -13.92
N GLY A 43 19.96 -10.75 -14.10
CA GLY A 43 19.01 -10.99 -13.02
C GLY A 43 18.61 -9.75 -12.21
N LYS A 44 19.09 -8.56 -12.57
CA LYS A 44 18.68 -7.30 -11.95
C LYS A 44 17.37 -6.75 -12.53
N LEU A 45 16.84 -5.73 -11.86
CA LEU A 45 15.74 -4.89 -12.38
C LEU A 45 16.31 -3.57 -12.92
N GLY A 46 15.89 -3.21 -14.14
CA GLY A 46 16.07 -1.87 -14.68
C GLY A 46 14.80 -1.06 -14.47
N LEU A 47 14.88 0.05 -13.72
CA LEU A 47 13.79 1.00 -13.56
C LEU A 47 14.08 2.21 -14.45
N ILE A 48 13.26 2.43 -15.46
CA ILE A 48 13.62 3.32 -16.59
C ILE A 48 12.87 4.64 -16.66
N ASP A 49 11.76 4.78 -15.94
CA ASP A 49 10.93 5.98 -15.96
C ASP A 49 10.78 6.54 -14.54
N TYR A 50 11.12 7.82 -14.41
CA TYR A 50 10.99 8.63 -13.21
C TYR A 50 10.25 9.94 -13.51
N GLY A 51 9.38 9.96 -14.54
CA GLY A 51 8.55 11.10 -14.90
C GLY A 51 7.54 11.47 -13.80
N GLN A 52 7.14 10.50 -12.97
CA GLN A 52 6.30 10.69 -11.79
C GLN A 52 7.03 10.23 -10.53
N VAL A 53 7.65 11.16 -9.81
CA VAL A 53 8.34 10.89 -8.54
C VAL A 53 7.59 11.53 -7.39
N ALA A 54 7.30 10.73 -6.37
CA ALA A 54 6.72 11.20 -5.13
C ALA A 54 7.79 11.30 -4.03
N ARG A 55 7.59 12.23 -3.09
CA ARG A 55 8.49 12.46 -1.95
C ARG A 55 7.72 12.43 -0.64
N LEU A 56 8.33 11.81 0.37
CA LEU A 56 7.85 11.78 1.75
C LEU A 56 8.88 12.42 2.67
N SER A 57 8.40 13.30 3.56
CA SER A 57 9.20 13.74 4.70
C SER A 57 9.49 12.55 5.61
N ASP A 58 10.53 12.68 6.43
CA ASP A 58 10.93 11.67 7.41
C ASP A 58 9.76 11.27 8.32
N GLU A 59 8.97 12.25 8.78
CA GLU A 59 7.77 12.04 9.57
C GLU A 59 6.73 11.20 8.82
N ARG A 60 6.43 11.55 7.57
CA ARG A 60 5.47 10.80 6.74
C ARG A 60 5.95 9.39 6.43
N ARG A 61 7.26 9.17 6.29
CA ARG A 61 7.83 7.82 6.15
C ARG A 61 7.54 6.97 7.38
N VAL A 62 7.75 7.53 8.57
CA VAL A 62 7.50 6.84 9.84
C VAL A 62 6.01 6.56 10.01
N ASP A 63 5.13 7.50 9.69
CA ASP A 63 3.68 7.28 9.79
C ASP A 63 3.16 6.23 8.79
N LEU A 64 3.70 6.23 7.56
CA LEU A 64 3.41 5.17 6.60
C LEU A 64 3.90 3.80 7.09
N ALA A 65 5.09 3.73 7.68
CA ALA A 65 5.62 2.48 8.25
C ALA A 65 4.74 1.96 9.40
N ARG A 66 4.27 2.86 10.28
CA ARG A 66 3.32 2.51 11.35
C ARG A 66 2.01 1.96 10.80
N LEU A 67 1.47 2.57 9.74
CA LEU A 67 0.26 2.08 9.10
C LEU A 67 0.46 0.67 8.53
N VAL A 68 1.54 0.42 7.79
CA VAL A 68 1.86 -0.90 7.24
C VAL A 68 1.99 -1.95 8.34
N LEU A 69 2.67 -1.61 9.46
CA LEU A 69 2.78 -2.51 10.61
C LEU A 69 1.42 -2.82 11.25
N ALA A 70 0.58 -1.79 11.44
CA ALA A 70 -0.76 -1.97 12.00
C ALA A 70 -1.67 -2.82 11.10
N LEU A 71 -1.51 -2.74 9.79
CA LEU A 71 -2.24 -3.57 8.82
C LEU A 71 -1.72 -5.01 8.76
N SER A 72 -0.44 -5.23 9.06
CA SER A 72 0.21 -6.55 9.01
C SER A 72 -0.09 -7.46 10.20
N ASP A 73 -0.84 -6.98 11.20
CA ASP A 73 -1.12 -7.69 12.44
C ASP A 73 -1.96 -8.97 12.19
N PRO A 74 -1.37 -10.17 12.40
CA PRO A 74 -2.04 -11.44 12.11
C PRO A 74 -3.10 -11.82 13.15
N ASP A 75 -3.08 -11.22 14.35
CA ASP A 75 -3.96 -11.58 15.48
C ASP A 75 -5.29 -10.80 15.48
N GLY A 76 -5.52 -10.02 14.41
CA GLY A 76 -6.72 -9.23 14.19
C GLY A 76 -6.39 -7.75 14.20
N ARG A 77 -6.37 -7.16 13.00
CA ARG A 77 -6.20 -5.71 12.78
C ARG A 77 -7.00 -4.92 13.83
N SER A 78 -6.31 -4.36 14.83
CA SER A 78 -6.95 -3.45 15.77
C SER A 78 -7.45 -2.25 14.97
N ALA A 79 -8.76 -2.20 14.72
CA ALA A 79 -9.36 -1.14 13.89
C ALA A 79 -9.00 0.24 14.42
N SER A 80 -8.92 0.40 15.74
CA SER A 80 -8.44 1.63 16.38
C SER A 80 -6.99 1.97 16.06
N ALA A 81 -6.08 1.00 16.03
CA ALA A 81 -4.67 1.24 15.72
C ALA A 81 -4.47 1.61 14.24
N VAL A 82 -5.15 0.90 13.34
CA VAL A 82 -5.15 1.20 11.90
C VAL A 82 -5.75 2.57 11.64
N ALA A 83 -6.91 2.89 12.22
CA ALA A 83 -7.55 4.19 12.07
C ALA A 83 -6.67 5.33 12.63
N ALA A 84 -6.02 5.15 13.78
CA ALA A 84 -5.12 6.15 14.33
C ALA A 84 -3.90 6.40 13.42
N ALA A 85 -3.31 5.35 12.84
CA ALA A 85 -2.22 5.49 11.88
C ALA A 85 -2.68 6.14 10.57
N ALA A 86 -3.87 5.77 10.07
CA ALA A 86 -4.46 6.35 8.89
C ALA A 86 -4.75 7.85 9.04
N LYS A 87 -5.29 8.28 10.19
CA LYS A 87 -5.56 9.70 10.48
C LYS A 87 -4.29 10.55 10.40
N LYS A 88 -3.14 10.03 10.86
CA LYS A 88 -1.84 10.73 10.74
C LYS A 88 -1.40 10.95 9.30
N LEU A 89 -1.86 10.10 8.38
CA LEU A 89 -1.60 10.22 6.95
C LEU A 89 -2.64 11.06 6.21
N GLY A 90 -3.64 11.60 6.93
CA GLY A 90 -4.68 12.47 6.38
C GLY A 90 -5.99 11.79 6.00
N PHE A 91 -6.13 10.48 6.23
CA PHE A 91 -7.40 9.79 5.98
C PHE A 91 -8.45 10.19 7.01
N VAL A 92 -9.62 10.60 6.53
CA VAL A 92 -10.75 10.99 7.38
C VAL A 92 -12.02 10.31 6.86
N SER A 93 -12.82 9.76 7.77
CA SER A 93 -14.18 9.32 7.48
C SER A 93 -15.17 10.37 7.96
N ALA A 94 -16.31 10.52 7.27
CA ALA A 94 -17.29 11.55 7.58
C ALA A 94 -17.88 11.39 9.00
N SER A 95 -17.96 10.16 9.51
CA SER A 95 -18.43 9.86 10.87
C SER A 95 -17.33 9.72 11.93
N ASP A 96 -16.06 9.87 11.55
CA ASP A 96 -14.87 9.57 12.38
C ASP A 96 -14.81 8.11 12.91
N ASP A 97 -15.60 7.19 12.33
CA ASP A 97 -15.67 5.79 12.73
C ASP A 97 -14.34 5.03 12.45
N PRO A 98 -13.67 4.49 13.49
CA PRO A 98 -12.45 3.72 13.33
C PRO A 98 -12.61 2.43 12.52
N GLN A 99 -13.79 1.79 12.58
CA GLN A 99 -14.04 0.56 11.81
C GLN A 99 -14.07 0.84 10.31
N THR A 100 -14.81 1.86 9.89
CA THR A 100 -14.89 2.29 8.50
C THR A 100 -13.52 2.72 7.98
N LEU A 101 -12.78 3.54 8.74
CA LEU A 101 -11.43 3.94 8.37
C LEU A 101 -10.50 2.74 8.19
N ALA A 102 -10.48 1.82 9.17
CA ALA A 102 -9.63 0.65 9.12
C ALA A 102 -9.95 -0.27 7.94
N ARG A 103 -11.25 -0.54 7.68
CA ARG A 103 -11.68 -1.37 6.53
C ARG A 103 -11.31 -0.74 5.20
N SER A 104 -11.48 0.57 5.08
CA SER A 104 -11.19 1.28 3.85
C SER A 104 -9.71 1.35 3.54
N VAL A 105 -8.90 1.64 4.56
CA VAL A 105 -7.43 1.67 4.40
C VAL A 105 -6.90 0.26 4.18
N ALA A 106 -7.42 -0.74 4.90
CA ALA A 106 -7.09 -2.14 4.60
C ALA A 106 -7.39 -2.48 3.15
N PHE A 107 -8.53 -2.05 2.60
CA PHE A 107 -8.84 -2.25 1.18
C PHE A 107 -7.88 -1.56 0.20
N PHE A 108 -7.37 -0.37 0.53
CA PHE A 108 -6.40 0.32 -0.32
C PHE A 108 -5.02 -0.35 -0.31
N PHE A 109 -4.63 -0.92 0.83
CA PHE A 109 -3.29 -1.47 1.06
C PHE A 109 -3.21 -3.00 0.93
N ASP A 110 -4.35 -3.69 0.99
CA ASP A 110 -4.49 -5.14 0.97
C ASP A 110 -5.75 -5.54 0.20
N ARG A 111 -5.72 -6.70 -0.46
CA ARG A 111 -6.84 -7.21 -1.26
C ARG A 111 -7.62 -8.35 -0.62
N ASP A 112 -7.33 -8.66 0.64
CA ASP A 112 -7.89 -9.82 1.33
C ASP A 112 -9.05 -9.45 2.28
N ASP A 113 -9.98 -8.59 1.85
CA ASP A 113 -11.30 -8.59 2.51
C ASP A 113 -12.12 -9.77 1.97
N ALA A 114 -12.18 -10.83 2.77
CA ALA A 114 -12.90 -12.05 2.45
C ALA A 114 -14.42 -11.85 2.31
N GLU A 115 -14.98 -10.75 2.84
CA GLU A 115 -16.43 -10.51 2.81
C GLU A 115 -16.94 -9.95 1.47
N GLU A 116 -16.15 -9.15 0.75
CA GLU A 116 -16.52 -8.61 -0.57
C GLU A 116 -15.31 -8.56 -1.51
N PRO A 117 -15.09 -9.62 -2.32
CA PRO A 117 -13.91 -9.72 -3.19
C PRO A 117 -13.97 -8.78 -4.41
N ASN A 118 -15.09 -8.09 -4.65
CA ASN A 118 -15.20 -7.12 -5.72
C ASN A 118 -14.79 -5.71 -5.24
N PRO A 119 -13.66 -5.16 -5.74
CA PRO A 119 -13.12 -3.90 -5.25
C PRO A 119 -14.02 -2.70 -5.51
N VAL A 120 -14.74 -2.68 -6.63
CA VAL A 120 -15.66 -1.57 -6.97
C VAL A 120 -16.89 -1.61 -6.07
N ARG A 121 -17.39 -2.82 -5.77
CA ARG A 121 -18.57 -2.99 -4.91
C ARG A 121 -18.25 -2.69 -3.45
N MET A 122 -17.08 -3.11 -2.98
CA MET A 122 -16.59 -2.78 -1.65
C MET A 122 -16.41 -1.27 -1.46
N LEU A 123 -15.73 -0.59 -2.39
CA LEU A 123 -15.60 0.87 -2.36
C LEU A 123 -16.96 1.58 -2.35
N ARG A 124 -17.90 1.13 -3.17
CA ARG A 124 -19.27 1.69 -3.19
C ARG A 124 -19.99 1.48 -1.87
N LYS A 125 -19.87 0.30 -1.24
CA LYS A 125 -20.46 0.03 0.07
C LYS A 125 -19.86 0.94 1.14
N LEU A 126 -18.53 1.03 1.20
CA LEU A 126 -17.83 1.90 2.15
C LEU A 126 -18.21 3.37 1.95
N HIS A 127 -18.21 3.86 0.72
CA HIS A 127 -18.58 5.24 0.41
C HIS A 127 -20.06 5.54 0.69
N ALA A 128 -20.96 4.57 0.47
CA ALA A 128 -22.38 4.72 0.78
C ALA A 128 -22.66 4.68 2.29
N SER A 129 -21.88 3.93 3.07
CA SER A 129 -22.02 3.88 4.52
C SER A 129 -21.40 5.09 5.21
N ASP A 130 -20.20 5.48 4.78
CA ASP A 130 -19.42 6.58 5.38
C ASP A 130 -18.33 7.06 4.40
N PRO A 131 -18.57 8.17 3.68
CA PRO A 131 -17.63 8.70 2.71
C PRO A 131 -16.26 9.02 3.32
N LEU A 132 -15.19 8.69 2.58
CA LEU A 132 -13.83 9.07 2.93
C LEU A 132 -13.36 10.29 2.14
N SER A 133 -12.59 11.13 2.79
CA SER A 133 -11.73 12.12 2.14
C SER A 133 -10.26 11.85 2.47
N GLY A 134 -9.37 12.24 1.54
CA GLY A 134 -7.93 12.12 1.63
C GLY A 134 -7.24 13.15 0.75
#